data_AF-A0AAU2EMY7-F1
#
_entry.id   AF-A0AAU2EMY7-F1
#
_cell.length_a   1.000
_cell.length_b   1.000
_cell.length_c   1.000
_cell.angle_alpha   90.00
_cell.angle_beta   90.00
_cell.angle_gamma   90.00
#
_symmetry.space_group_name_H-M   'P 1'
#
loop_
_entity.id
_entity.type
_entity.pdbx_description
1 polymer ?
#
loop_
_entity_poly.entity_id
_entity_poly.type
_entity_poly.pdbx_seq_one_letter_code
_entity_poly.pdbx_strand_id
1 'polypeptide(L)'
;MPIVTYRARPMTGVARTATSTTSTPASPVRPCRQVDPELFFPVPESRTAQTPTDRELIALAVCARCPLPRRQTCLTQQLAYGPTAQWGVVGGTTAAQRRELLRADRRVG
;
A
#
# COMPACT_ATOMS: atom_id res chain seq x y z
N MET A 1 39.26 12.89 62.54
CA MET A 1 38.18 12.59 61.57
C MET A 1 38.84 12.36 60.21
N PRO A 2 38.91 11.14 59.65
CA PRO A 2 39.58 10.91 58.38
C PRO A 2 38.63 11.20 57.21
N ILE A 3 39.14 11.90 56.20
CA ILE A 3 38.43 12.22 54.96
C ILE A 3 38.44 10.97 54.08
N VAL A 4 37.27 10.34 53.93
CA VAL A 4 37.06 9.22 53.02
C VAL A 4 37.06 9.77 51.59
N THR A 5 38.10 9.48 50.82
CA THR A 5 38.14 9.82 49.39
C THR A 5 37.59 8.65 48.58
N TYR A 6 36.41 8.85 47.99
CA TYR A 6 35.75 7.85 47.16
C TYR A 6 36.26 7.96 45.73
N ARG A 7 36.98 6.95 45.23
CA ARG A 7 37.37 6.86 43.82
C ARG A 7 36.25 6.23 43.00
N ALA A 8 35.76 6.95 42.00
CA ALA A 8 34.76 6.45 41.05
C ALA A 8 35.37 5.36 40.13
N ARG A 9 34.60 4.28 39.90
CA ARG A 9 34.91 3.21 38.94
C ARG A 9 34.54 3.67 37.52
N PRO A 10 35.40 3.47 36.50
CA PRO A 10 35.02 3.75 35.12
C PRO A 10 34.06 2.66 34.62
N MET A 11 32.97 3.06 33.96
CA MET A 11 32.10 2.15 33.22
C MET A 11 32.75 1.80 31.89
N THR A 12 33.13 0.54 31.73
CA THR A 12 33.62 -0.04 30.47
C THR A 12 32.50 0.01 29.43
N GLY A 13 32.60 0.96 28.49
CA GLY A 13 31.71 1.06 27.35
C GLY A 13 31.97 -0.08 26.37
N VAL A 14 30.99 -0.96 26.18
CA VAL A 14 31.01 -1.96 25.11
C VAL A 14 30.73 -1.23 23.79
N ALA A 15 31.73 -1.16 22.92
CA ALA A 15 31.57 -0.63 21.57
C ALA A 15 30.60 -1.50 20.77
N ARG A 16 29.46 -0.93 20.36
CA ARG A 16 28.59 -1.53 19.36
C ARG A 16 29.15 -1.20 17.98
N THR A 17 29.74 -2.17 17.30
CA THR A 17 29.93 -2.12 15.84
C THR A 17 28.56 -2.15 15.17
N ALA A 18 28.09 -0.97 14.73
CA ALA A 18 26.95 -0.85 13.83
C ALA A 18 27.47 -0.89 12.39
N THR A 19 27.40 -2.07 11.76
CA THR A 19 27.59 -2.20 10.31
C THR A 19 26.25 -1.95 9.63
N SER A 20 25.87 -0.69 9.48
CA SER A 20 24.70 -0.31 8.68
C SER A 20 25.12 -0.13 7.22
N THR A 21 25.29 -1.24 6.51
CA THR A 21 25.26 -1.24 5.03
C THR A 21 23.88 -1.73 4.60
N THR A 22 22.85 -0.89 4.78
CA THR A 22 21.56 -1.17 4.15
C THR A 22 21.61 -0.62 2.74
N SER A 23 22.11 -1.43 1.81
CA SER A 23 21.85 -1.24 0.39
C SER A 23 20.34 -1.15 0.19
N THR A 24 19.86 -0.02 -0.35
CA THR A 24 18.46 0.20 -0.72
C THR A 24 18.00 -0.95 -1.63
N PRO A 25 17.08 -1.83 -1.21
CA PRO A 25 16.54 -2.82 -2.14
C PRO A 25 15.83 -2.06 -3.24
N ALA A 26 16.15 -2.38 -4.50
CA ALA A 26 15.43 -1.86 -5.66
C ALA A 26 13.92 -1.99 -5.41
N SER A 27 13.18 -0.88 -5.56
CA SER A 27 11.74 -0.87 -5.26
C SER A 27 11.04 -2.04 -5.95
N PRO A 28 10.15 -2.78 -5.25
CA PRO A 28 9.49 -3.93 -5.84
C PRO A 28 8.79 -3.50 -7.12
N VAL A 29 9.00 -4.28 -8.19
CA VAL A 29 8.44 -4.03 -9.51
C VAL A 29 6.93 -3.82 -9.39
N ARG A 30 6.42 -2.77 -10.04
CA ARG A 30 4.99 -2.44 -10.07
C ARG A 30 4.49 -2.61 -11.50
N PRO A 31 3.90 -3.76 -11.87
CA PRO A 31 3.39 -4.01 -13.21
C PRO A 31 2.47 -2.91 -13.75
N CYS A 32 1.65 -2.30 -12.89
CA CYS A 32 0.79 -1.18 -13.25
C CYS A 32 1.55 0.08 -13.70
N ARG A 33 2.82 0.27 -13.32
CA ARG A 33 3.67 1.39 -13.77
C ARG A 33 4.45 1.06 -15.04
N GLN A 34 4.27 -0.11 -15.62
CA GLN A 34 4.98 -0.59 -16.81
C GLN A 34 4.05 -0.70 -18.03
N VAL A 35 2.79 -0.30 -17.87
CA VAL A 35 1.78 -0.25 -18.92
C VAL A 35 1.21 1.16 -18.99
N ASP A 36 0.48 1.46 -20.06
CA ASP A 36 -0.23 2.73 -20.21
C ASP A 36 -1.20 2.96 -19.01
N PRO A 37 -1.06 4.06 -18.25
CA PRO A 37 -1.97 4.40 -17.17
C PRO A 37 -3.44 4.50 -17.59
N GLU A 38 -3.73 4.89 -18.84
CA GLU A 38 -5.10 5.03 -19.35
C GLU A 38 -5.86 3.69 -19.33
N LEU A 39 -5.14 2.57 -19.34
CA LEU A 39 -5.73 1.24 -19.16
C LEU A 39 -6.48 1.11 -17.83
N PHE A 40 -6.04 1.81 -16.78
CA PHE A 40 -6.63 1.75 -15.45
C PHE A 40 -7.81 2.74 -15.27
N PHE A 41 -8.05 3.65 -16.21
CA PHE A 41 -9.11 4.66 -16.15
C PHE A 41 -10.12 4.49 -17.30
N PRO A 42 -10.88 3.37 -17.34
CA PRO A 42 -11.90 3.18 -18.36
C PRO A 42 -13.03 4.20 -18.24
N VAL A 43 -13.69 4.42 -19.37
CA VAL A 43 -14.80 5.36 -19.63
C VAL A 43 -15.82 5.49 -18.47
N PRO A 44 -16.54 6.64 -18.36
CA PRO A 44 -17.48 6.92 -17.27
C PRO A 44 -18.51 5.82 -16.96
N GLU A 45 -18.89 5.03 -17.97
CA GLU A 45 -19.79 3.87 -17.87
C GLU A 45 -19.30 2.80 -16.90
N SER A 46 -17.98 2.66 -16.72
CA SER A 46 -17.36 1.76 -15.72
C SER A 46 -17.75 2.07 -14.28
N ARG A 47 -18.26 3.27 -14.01
CA ARG A 47 -18.64 3.68 -12.65
C ARG A 47 -19.89 2.96 -12.17
N THR A 48 -20.83 2.57 -13.04
CA THR A 48 -22.14 2.05 -12.62
C THR A 48 -22.34 0.58 -12.96
N ALA A 49 -21.53 0.04 -13.86
CA ALA A 49 -21.59 -1.37 -14.24
C ALA A 49 -21.24 -2.28 -13.05
N GLN A 50 -22.12 -3.26 -12.78
CA GLN A 50 -21.86 -4.31 -11.80
C GLN A 50 -20.91 -5.37 -12.37
N THR A 51 -20.93 -5.54 -13.69
CA THR A 51 -20.01 -6.42 -14.42
C THR A 51 -18.81 -5.60 -14.93
N PRO A 52 -17.57 -6.07 -14.74
CA PRO A 52 -16.40 -5.40 -15.32
C PRO A 52 -16.48 -5.35 -16.85
N THR A 53 -16.13 -4.21 -17.41
CA THR A 53 -15.93 -4.05 -18.87
C THR A 53 -14.67 -4.79 -19.34
N ASP A 54 -14.54 -5.04 -20.65
CA ASP A 54 -13.36 -5.70 -21.22
C ASP A 54 -12.05 -4.97 -20.86
N ARG A 55 -12.06 -3.63 -20.88
CA ARG A 55 -10.91 -2.83 -20.45
C ARG A 55 -10.58 -3.01 -18.97
N GLU A 56 -11.59 -3.08 -18.11
CA GLU A 56 -11.38 -3.37 -16.69
C GLU A 56 -10.85 -4.79 -16.47
N LEU A 57 -11.29 -5.77 -17.25
CA LEU A 57 -10.76 -7.13 -17.19
C LEU A 57 -9.26 -7.17 -17.53
N ILE A 58 -8.84 -6.42 -18.55
CA ILE A 58 -7.41 -6.29 -18.91
C ILE A 58 -6.65 -5.60 -17.77
N ALA A 59 -7.16 -4.49 -17.23
CA ALA A 59 -6.53 -3.79 -16.12
C ALA A 59 -6.44 -4.65 -14.84
N LEU A 60 -7.48 -5.44 -14.56
CA LEU A 60 -7.51 -6.40 -13.46
C LEU A 60 -6.44 -7.47 -13.64
N ALA A 61 -6.26 -7.99 -14.86
CA ALA A 61 -5.20 -8.95 -15.17
C ALA A 61 -3.79 -8.36 -14.93
N VAL A 62 -3.56 -7.10 -15.31
CA VAL A 62 -2.29 -6.41 -15.00
C VAL A 62 -2.14 -6.23 -13.48
N CYS A 63 -3.20 -5.82 -12.79
CA CYS A 63 -3.18 -5.61 -11.36
C CYS A 63 -2.91 -6.92 -10.58
N ALA A 64 -3.42 -8.05 -11.06
CA ALA A 64 -3.25 -9.37 -10.47
C ALA A 64 -1.78 -9.84 -10.46
N ARG A 65 -0.93 -9.30 -11.34
CA ARG A 65 0.53 -9.55 -11.34
C ARG A 65 1.25 -8.91 -10.15
N CYS A 66 0.62 -7.97 -9.45
CA CYS A 66 1.15 -7.44 -8.20
C CYS A 66 1.05 -8.47 -7.06
N PRO A 67 2.05 -8.54 -6.16
CA PRO A 67 1.98 -9.41 -4.99
C PRO A 67 0.79 -9.03 -4.09
N LEU A 68 0.21 -10.02 -3.40
CA LEU A 68 -0.98 -9.84 -2.56
C LEU A 68 -0.83 -8.70 -1.53
N PRO A 69 0.27 -8.58 -0.77
CA PRO A 69 0.44 -7.48 0.19
C PRO A 69 0.37 -6.11 -0.48
N ARG A 70 0.91 -5.99 -1.71
CA ARG A 70 0.87 -4.74 -2.46
C ARG A 70 -0.54 -4.40 -2.92
N ARG A 71 -1.31 -5.39 -3.37
CA ARG A 71 -2.73 -5.21 -3.75
C ARG A 71 -3.55 -4.75 -2.55
N GLN A 72 -3.35 -5.36 -1.39
CA GLN A 72 -4.00 -4.95 -0.14
C GLN A 72 -3.66 -3.50 0.23
N THR A 73 -2.37 -3.13 0.23
CA THR A 73 -1.97 -1.74 0.51
C THR A 73 -2.63 -0.76 -0.46
N CYS A 74 -2.63 -1.04 -1.76
CA CYS A 74 -3.28 -0.19 -2.75
C CYS A 74 -4.79 -0.08 -2.53
N LEU A 75 -5.45 -1.19 -2.19
CA LEU A 75 -6.89 -1.19 -1.90
C LEU A 75 -7.21 -0.36 -0.66
N THR A 76 -6.50 -0.58 0.45
CA THR A 76 -6.70 0.17 1.70
C THR A 76 -6.49 1.67 1.50
N GLN A 77 -5.42 2.06 0.80
CA GLN A 77 -5.15 3.47 0.47
C GLN A 77 -6.27 4.08 -0.36
N GLN A 78 -6.79 3.35 -1.35
CA GLN A 78 -7.85 3.85 -2.20
C GLN A 78 -9.19 4.00 -1.48
N LEU A 79 -9.52 3.06 -0.58
CA LEU A 79 -10.75 3.11 0.21
C LEU A 79 -10.75 4.29 1.19
N ALA A 80 -9.59 4.69 1.70
CA ALA A 80 -9.44 5.83 2.61
C ALA A 80 -9.88 7.18 2.00
N TYR A 81 -9.89 7.33 0.66
CA TYR A 81 -10.40 8.53 0.00
C TYR A 81 -11.94 8.66 0.03
N GLY A 82 -12.66 7.60 0.43
CA GLY A 82 -14.12 7.61 0.53
C GLY A 82 -14.86 7.37 -0.79
N PRO A 83 -16.21 7.31 -0.78
CA PRO A 83 -17.00 6.75 -1.87
C PRO A 83 -17.05 7.59 -3.15
N THR A 84 -16.85 8.90 -3.06
CA THR A 84 -16.86 9.83 -4.21
C THR A 84 -15.56 9.75 -5.02
N ALA A 85 -14.45 9.37 -4.37
CA ALA A 85 -13.11 9.27 -4.96
C ALA A 85 -12.78 7.85 -5.44
N GLN A 86 -13.78 7.10 -5.92
CA GLN A 86 -13.60 5.73 -6.43
C GLN A 86 -13.68 5.70 -7.97
N TRP A 87 -12.53 5.46 -8.60
CA TRP A 87 -12.34 5.38 -10.05
C TRP A 87 -11.46 4.20 -10.47
N GLY A 88 -11.66 3.71 -11.69
CA GLY A 88 -10.75 2.75 -12.30
C GLY A 88 -10.48 1.46 -11.51
N VAL A 89 -9.43 0.76 -11.93
CA VAL A 89 -8.96 -0.48 -11.28
C VAL A 89 -7.83 -0.18 -10.30
N VAL A 90 -8.04 -0.51 -9.03
CA VAL A 90 -7.04 -0.33 -7.96
C VAL A 90 -7.09 -1.52 -7.01
N GLY A 91 -5.92 -2.04 -6.62
CA GLY A 91 -5.83 -3.11 -5.62
C GLY A 91 -6.55 -4.41 -6.02
N GLY A 92 -6.75 -4.66 -7.31
CA GLY A 92 -7.46 -5.82 -7.83
C GLY A 92 -9.00 -5.68 -7.80
N THR A 93 -9.52 -4.46 -7.73
CA THR A 93 -10.96 -4.19 -7.69
C THR A 93 -11.33 -3.06 -8.65
N THR A 94 -12.56 -3.08 -9.18
CA THR A 94 -13.14 -1.98 -9.95
C THR A 94 -13.69 -0.88 -9.02
N ALA A 95 -13.96 0.29 -9.59
CA ALA A 95 -14.58 1.39 -8.84
C ALA A 95 -15.94 1.01 -8.26
N ALA A 96 -16.76 0.27 -9.02
CA ALA A 96 -18.08 -0.18 -8.59
C ALA A 96 -17.98 -1.15 -7.39
N GLN A 97 -17.06 -2.12 -7.45
CA GLN A 97 -16.80 -3.05 -6.35
C GLN A 97 -16.37 -2.31 -5.07
N ARG A 98 -15.46 -1.34 -5.16
CA ARG A 98 -15.02 -0.57 -3.99
C ARG A 98 -16.13 0.28 -3.39
N ARG A 99 -17.02 0.84 -4.22
CA ARG A 99 -18.19 1.56 -3.69
C ARG A 99 -19.13 0.62 -2.94
N GLU A 100 -19.27 -0.62 -3.40
CA GLU A 100 -20.08 -1.60 -2.68
C GLU A 100 -19.47 -1.97 -1.33
N LEU A 101 -18.16 -2.17 -1.27
CA LEU A 101 -17.45 -2.37 0.00
C LEU A 101 -17.69 -1.21 0.99
N LEU A 102 -17.58 0.04 0.53
CA LEU A 102 -17.82 1.22 1.36
C LEU A 102 -19.29 1.38 1.78
N ARG A 103 -20.24 0.92 0.97
CA ARG A 103 -21.67 0.91 1.33
C ARG A 103 -21.96 -0.16 2.38
N ALA A 104 -21.39 -1.34 2.24
CA ALA A 104 -21.48 -2.41 3.24
C ALA A 104 -20.88 -1.95 4.58
N ASP A 105 -19.73 -1.28 4.50
CA ASP A 105 -19.07 -0.47 5.55
C ASP A 105 -20.04 0.20 6.53
N ARG A 106 -20.83 1.09 5.94
CA ARG A 106 -21.79 1.97 6.61
C ARG A 106 -23.04 1.29 7.13
N ARG A 107 -23.33 0.06 6.73
CA ARG A 107 -24.50 -0.69 7.21
C ARG A 107 -24.19 -1.47 8.48
N VAL A 108 -22.91 -1.74 8.75
CA VAL A 108 -22.46 -2.55 9.87
C VAL A 108 -22.09 -1.69 11.08
N GLY A 109 -21.76 -0.41 10.87
CA GLY A 109 -21.57 0.59 11.94
C GLY A 109 -22.85 1.31 12.31
#